data_AF-A0A822IQX3-F1
#
_entry.id   AF-A0A822IQX3-F1
#
_cell.length_a   1.000
_cell.length_b   1.000
_cell.length_c   1.000
_cell.angle_alpha   90.00
_cell.angle_beta   90.00
_cell.angle_gamma   90.00
#
_symmetry.space_group_name_H-M   'P 1'
#
loop_
_entity.id
_entity.type
_entity.pdbx_description
1 polymer ?
#
loop_
_entity_poly.entity_id
_entity_poly.type
_entity_poly.pdbx_seq_one_letter_code
_entity_poly.pdbx_strand_id
1 'polypeptide(L)'
;LKSLYFAIEIKRNLQCRPLVPVLEAVAHTGKPLVLIADDVYGEALTALILNNLKGSIKVITVKAPGFGDRKKKMLENIAILTNGEIITEQLGI
;
A
#
# COMPACT_ATOMS: atom_id res chain seq x y z
N LEU A 1 15.42 6.32 -10.35
CA LEU A 1 14.17 6.21 -9.54
C LEU A 1 14.15 4.81 -8.91
N LYS A 2 14.63 4.63 -7.67
CA LYS A 2 14.55 3.36 -6.92
C LYS A 2 13.44 3.50 -5.87
N SER A 3 12.19 3.58 -6.31
CA SER A 3 11.02 3.62 -5.42
C SER A 3 10.62 2.18 -5.06
N LEU A 4 10.08 1.98 -3.85
CA LEU A 4 9.61 0.69 -3.38
C LEU A 4 8.09 0.65 -3.61
N TYR A 5 7.63 -0.27 -4.45
CA TYR A 5 6.22 -0.37 -4.83
C TYR A 5 5.58 -1.52 -4.05
N PHE A 6 4.52 -1.24 -3.30
CA PHE A 6 3.72 -2.26 -2.65
C PHE A 6 2.27 -2.14 -3.12
N ALA A 7 1.75 -3.20 -3.73
CA ALA A 7 0.32 -3.33 -3.97
C ALA A 7 -0.30 -4.00 -2.74
N ILE A 8 -1.37 -3.45 -2.19
CA ILE A 8 -2.03 -4.05 -1.02
C ILE A 8 -3.50 -4.27 -1.39
N GLU A 9 -3.87 -5.52 -1.68
CA GLU A 9 -5.26 -5.90 -1.90
C GLU A 9 -5.92 -6.21 -0.55
N ILE A 10 -6.64 -5.23 -0.01
CA ILE A 10 -7.46 -5.43 1.20
C ILE A 10 -8.92 -5.48 0.78
N LYS A 11 -9.57 -6.61 1.05
CA LYS A 11 -10.96 -6.88 0.65
C LYS A 11 -12.00 -6.12 1.46
N ARG A 12 -11.61 -5.52 2.60
CA ARG A 12 -12.47 -4.67 3.44
C ARG A 12 -11.70 -3.44 3.91
N ASN A 13 -12.43 -2.35 4.15
CA ASN A 13 -11.94 -1.04 4.59
C ASN A 13 -10.59 -1.10 5.34
N LEU A 14 -9.54 -0.48 4.78
CA LEU A 14 -8.25 -0.42 5.45
C LEU A 14 -8.37 0.28 6.80
N GLN A 15 -8.12 -0.47 7.87
CA GLN A 15 -7.85 0.09 9.19
C GLN A 15 -6.34 0.31 9.35
N CYS A 16 -5.92 1.15 10.30
CA CYS A 16 -4.49 1.42 10.54
C CYS A 16 -3.69 0.17 10.84
N ARG A 17 -4.26 -0.75 11.64
CA ARG A 17 -3.52 -1.80 12.31
C ARG A 17 -2.81 -2.77 11.34
N PRO A 18 -3.44 -3.25 10.24
CA PRO A 18 -2.75 -4.06 9.23
C PRO A 18 -1.61 -3.36 8.48
N LEU A 19 -1.58 -2.02 8.45
CA LEU A 19 -0.53 -1.28 7.74
C LEU A 19 0.72 -1.04 8.58
N VAL A 20 0.64 -1.14 9.91
CA VAL A 20 1.76 -0.81 10.80
C VAL A 20 3.04 -1.58 10.43
N PRO A 21 3.02 -2.91 10.24
CA PRO A 21 4.24 -3.65 9.92
C PRO A 21 4.87 -3.22 8.58
N VAL A 22 4.04 -2.93 7.58
CA VAL A 22 4.49 -2.47 6.26
C VAL A 22 5.11 -1.08 6.35
N LEU A 23 4.48 -0.17 7.09
CA LEU A 23 4.99 1.19 7.28
C LEU A 23 6.29 1.22 8.07
N GLU A 24 6.44 0.36 9.09
CA GLU A 24 7.69 0.18 9.81
C GLU A 24 8.78 -0.36 8.89
N ALA A 25 8.52 -1.42 8.14
CA ALA A 25 9.48 -2.00 7.20
C ALA A 25 9.96 -0.96 6.16
N VAL A 26 9.03 -0.18 5.59
CA VAL A 26 9.33 0.90 4.64
C VAL A 26 10.16 2.01 5.29
N ALA A 27 9.82 2.44 6.49
CA ALA A 27 10.52 3.51 7.20
C ALA A 27 12.02 3.18 7.38
N HIS A 28 12.36 1.91 7.66
CA HIS A 28 13.75 1.46 7.76
C HIS A 28 14.51 1.51 6.43
N THR A 29 13.82 1.39 5.29
CA THR A 29 14.46 1.48 3.97
C THR A 29 14.72 2.90 3.51
N GLY A 30 14.00 3.89 4.06
CA GLY A 30 14.02 5.29 3.60
C GLY A 30 13.53 5.50 2.17
N LYS A 31 12.97 4.47 1.52
CA LYS A 31 12.48 4.55 0.14
C LYS A 31 11.03 5.06 0.10
N PRO A 32 10.64 5.77 -0.97
CA PRO A 32 9.24 6.12 -1.18
C PRO A 32 8.37 4.87 -1.34
N LEU A 33 7.15 4.94 -0.80
CA LEU A 33 6.10 3.93 -0.85
C LEU A 33 4.95 4.40 -1.74
N VAL A 34 4.53 3.55 -2.66
CA VAL A 34 3.24 3.67 -3.35
C VAL A 34 2.33 2.58 -2.82
N LEU A 35 1.16 2.94 -2.30
CA LEU A 35 0.15 2.02 -1.79
C LEU A 35 -1.08 2.03 -2.70
N ILE A 36 -1.40 0.87 -3.25
CA ILE A 36 -2.55 0.67 -4.15
C ILE A 36 -3.57 -0.19 -3.42
N ALA A 37 -4.75 0.35 -3.12
CA ALA A 37 -5.79 -0.36 -2.36
C ALA A 37 -7.21 0.03 -2.78
N ASP A 38 -8.22 -0.77 -2.45
CA ASP A 38 -9.62 -0.49 -2.78
C ASP A 38 -10.11 0.83 -2.19
N ASP A 39 -9.84 1.00 -0.90
CA ASP A 39 -10.07 2.25 -0.22
C ASP A 39 -9.24 2.42 1.03
N VAL A 40 -8.82 3.66 1.30
CA VAL A 40 -8.05 4.06 2.47
C VAL A 40 -8.77 5.21 3.13
N TYR A 41 -9.33 4.99 4.32
CA TYR A 41 -10.17 5.97 5.02
C TYR A 41 -9.81 6.11 6.50
N GLY A 42 -10.42 7.12 7.12
CA GLY A 42 -10.40 7.32 8.57
C GLY A 42 -8.99 7.47 9.11
N GLU A 43 -8.73 6.82 10.24
CA GLU A 43 -7.46 6.92 10.95
C GLU A 43 -6.26 6.51 10.08
N ALA A 44 -6.42 5.54 9.16
CA ALA A 44 -5.33 5.06 8.31
C ALA A 44 -4.87 6.15 7.35
N LEU A 45 -5.82 6.83 6.71
CA LEU A 45 -5.52 7.95 5.83
C LEU A 45 -4.88 9.11 6.61
N THR A 46 -5.42 9.44 7.78
CA THR A 46 -4.87 10.49 8.65
C THR A 46 -3.43 10.18 9.05
N ALA A 47 -3.14 8.95 9.46
CA ALA A 47 -1.79 8.52 9.83
C ALA A 47 -0.81 8.63 8.66
N LEU A 48 -1.21 8.21 7.45
CA LEU A 48 -0.37 8.31 6.25
C LEU A 48 -0.08 9.77 5.88
N ILE A 49 -1.08 10.64 5.94
CA ILE A 49 -0.92 12.09 5.68
C ILE A 49 0.05 12.70 6.69
N LEU A 50 -0.12 12.42 7.99
CA LEU A 50 0.77 12.95 9.03
C LEU A 50 2.21 12.46 8.85
N ASN A 51 2.40 11.20 8.48
CA ASN A 51 3.73 10.65 8.21
C ASN A 51 4.39 11.27 6.96
N ASN A 52 3.61 11.56 5.93
CA ASN A 52 4.09 12.24 4.73
C ASN A 52 4.50 13.70 5.06
N LEU A 53 3.65 14.43 5.78
CA LEU A 53 3.95 15.82 6.21
C LEU A 53 5.19 15.93 7.11
N LYS A 54 5.39 14.96 8.00
CA LYS A 54 6.59 14.89 8.86
C LYS A 54 7.85 14.44 8.12
N GLY A 55 7.72 13.94 6.89
CA GLY A 55 8.82 13.41 6.09
C GLY A 55 9.37 12.06 6.57
N SER A 56 8.76 11.45 7.59
CA SER A 56 9.16 10.14 8.13
C SER A 56 8.94 9.01 7.12
N ILE A 57 7.83 9.06 6.37
CA ILE A 57 7.52 8.09 5.32
C ILE A 57 6.99 8.85 4.10
N LYS A 58 7.72 8.76 2.98
CA LYS A 58 7.27 9.33 1.70
C LYS A 58 6.27 8.39 1.05
N VAL A 59 5.00 8.53 1.38
CA VAL A 59 3.92 7.63 0.92
C VAL A 59 2.90 8.35 0.04
N ILE A 60 2.50 7.70 -1.06
CA ILE A 60 1.31 8.06 -1.83
C ILE A 60 0.32 6.88 -1.82
N THR A 61 -0.97 7.20 -1.78
CA THR A 61 -2.05 6.23 -1.86
C THR A 61 -2.90 6.45 -3.11
N VAL A 62 -3.22 5.37 -3.81
CA VAL A 62 -4.11 5.39 -4.99
C VAL A 62 -5.11 4.25 -4.91
N LYS A 63 -6.29 4.44 -5.53
CA LYS A 63 -7.29 3.39 -5.62
C LYS A 63 -6.83 2.27 -6.55
N ALA A 64 -7.12 1.03 -6.18
CA ALA A 64 -6.87 -0.13 -7.00
C ALA A 64 -7.65 -0.05 -8.32
N PRO A 65 -7.00 -0.32 -9.47
CA PRO A 65 -7.66 -0.23 -10.75
C PRO A 65 -8.56 -1.45 -11.01
N GLY A 66 -9.70 -1.21 -11.65
CA GLY A 66 -10.66 -2.26 -11.99
C GLY A 66 -11.45 -2.79 -10.79
N PHE A 67 -12.20 -3.87 -11.01
CA PHE A 67 -13.11 -4.47 -10.02
C PHE A 67 -13.10 -5.99 -10.13
N GLY A 68 -13.50 -6.68 -9.05
CA GLY A 68 -13.59 -8.15 -9.01
C GLY A 68 -12.29 -8.84 -9.43
N ASP A 69 -12.39 -9.90 -10.23
CA ASP A 69 -11.21 -10.66 -10.68
C ASP A 69 -10.28 -9.88 -11.62
N ARG A 70 -10.79 -8.86 -12.32
CA ARG A 70 -9.93 -7.98 -13.13
C ARG A 70 -8.98 -7.18 -12.26
N LYS A 71 -9.43 -6.75 -11.09
CA LYS A 71 -8.60 -5.99 -10.15
C LYS A 71 -7.37 -6.79 -9.72
N LYS A 72 -7.57 -8.05 -9.32
CA LYS A 72 -6.48 -8.96 -8.92
C LYS A 72 -5.43 -9.09 -10.01
N LYS A 73 -5.87 -9.40 -11.23
CA LYS A 73 -4.98 -9.51 -12.40
C LYS A 73 -4.24 -8.20 -12.69
N MET A 74 -4.89 -7.05 -12.53
CA MET A 74 -4.24 -5.75 -12.72
C MET A 74 -3.21 -5.45 -11.63
N LEU A 75 -3.52 -5.76 -10.36
CA LEU A 75 -2.57 -5.61 -9.25
C LEU A 75 -1.37 -6.54 -9.41
N GLU A 76 -1.60 -7.79 -9.84
CA GLU A 76 -0.54 -8.75 -10.20
C GLU A 76 0.37 -8.22 -11.29
N ASN A 77 -0.21 -7.71 -12.38
CA ASN A 77 0.57 -7.10 -13.46
C ASN A 77 1.39 -5.89 -12.98
N ILE A 78 0.81 -5.02 -12.14
CA ILE A 78 1.53 -3.88 -11.59
C ILE A 78 2.69 -4.34 -10.71
N ALA A 79 2.47 -5.33 -9.84
CA ALA A 79 3.51 -5.89 -8.98
C ALA A 79 4.66 -6.46 -9.82
N ILE A 80 4.37 -7.25 -10.85
CA ILE A 80 5.38 -7.81 -11.77
C ILE A 80 6.15 -6.69 -12.48
N LEU A 81 5.45 -5.71 -13.06
CA LEU A 81 6.08 -4.62 -13.83
C LEU A 81 6.95 -3.69 -12.97
N THR A 82 6.59 -3.52 -11.70
CA THR A 82 7.29 -2.63 -10.76
C THR A 82 8.29 -3.37 -9.87
N ASN A 83 8.37 -4.70 -9.98
CA ASN A 83 9.04 -5.56 -9.02
C ASN A 83 8.59 -5.28 -7.58
N GLY A 84 7.29 -5.01 -7.44
CA GLY A 84 6.60 -4.78 -6.19
C GLY A 84 5.98 -6.06 -5.64
N GLU A 85 5.52 -5.99 -4.39
CA GLU A 85 4.91 -7.12 -3.70
C GLU A 85 3.40 -6.88 -3.53
N ILE A 86 2.59 -7.94 -3.68
CA ILE A 86 1.16 -7.90 -3.37
C ILE A 86 0.94 -8.45 -1.97
N ILE A 87 0.39 -7.62 -1.09
CA ILE A 87 -0.03 -8.03 0.25
C ILE A 87 -1.53 -8.28 0.20
N THR A 88 -1.96 -9.49 0.55
CA THR A 88 -3.38 -9.87 0.63
C THR A 88 -3.70 -10.33 2.05
N GLU A 89 -4.95 -10.19 2.50
CA GLU A 89 -5.38 -10.69 3.83
C GLU A 89 -5.10 -12.19 4.04
N GLN A 90 -4.98 -12.99 2.97
CA GLN A 90 -4.64 -14.41 3.05
C GLN A 90 -3.16 -14.69 3.32
N LEU A 91 -2.28 -13.70 3.11
CA LEU A 91 -0.84 -13.84 3.34
C LEU A 91 -0.43 -13.64 4.81
N GLY A 92 -1.37 -13.34 5.72
CA GLY A 92 -1.14 -13.43 7.16
C GLY A 92 -0.09 -12.45 7.72
N ILE A 93 0.16 -11.34 7.03
CA ILE A 93 0.94 -10.20 7.52
C ILE A 93 0.00 -9.03 7.75
#